data_AF-A0A7S1X948-F1
#
_entry.id   AF-A0A7S1X948-F1
#
_cell.length_a   1.000
_cell.length_b   1.000
_cell.length_c   1.000
_cell.angle_alpha   90.00
_cell.angle_beta   90.00
_cell.angle_gamma   90.00
#
_symmetry.space_group_name_H-M   'P 1'
#
loop_
_entity.id
_entity.type
_entity.pdbx_description
1 polymer ?
#
loop_
_entity_poly.entity_id
_entity_poly.type
_entity_poly.pdbx_seq_one_letter_code
_entity_poly.pdbx_strand_id
1 'polypeptide(L)'
;MMLSLATKSLVVVTRARTTTTASSSPAVTVSRFAIGQSGRRRGRQATRSTPSPANRRSERPEYCEASSSSSSPSIASVSEAGSEMVGDSAHTRAWRYTGKKAGKISDLSLLDDTLASPCKGDVRVAVKAVGLNFADVFTCLGLYSAFPGVGVPGLEFSGVVEEIAGDGAPDRAGQRDAVTETALGAVPRLKVGDRVMGVTRFGAFAEQVVLPAHQVNALPKGWSFEQGAAFLVQGLTALYGLKSLGDVRKGHRVLVHSAAGGVGLFALAICQAVGATPVATVGSDSKVEFLLNRFPSLSKETVIVRDASTFGKQLEEVLAATGGSAFDVVLDAVCGRFFEPAYSLLERGGRHVVFGAADFTPTGDGVCWLSLAWQWIWRPRL
;
A
#
# COMPACT_ATOMS: atom_id res chain seq x y z
N MET A 1 8.29 -11.53 17.22
CA MET A 1 7.04 -10.76 17.36
C MET A 1 7.19 -9.52 16.47
N MET A 2 6.85 -9.64 15.18
CA MET A 2 7.18 -8.65 14.13
C MET A 2 6.27 -7.42 14.18
N LEU A 3 6.88 -6.23 14.21
CA LEU A 3 6.22 -4.93 14.04
C LEU A 3 5.62 -4.83 12.62
N SER A 4 4.31 -4.98 12.49
CA SER A 4 3.58 -4.58 11.29
C SER A 4 3.11 -3.14 11.45
N LEU A 5 3.92 -2.18 11.01
CA LEU A 5 3.58 -0.76 10.98
C LEU A 5 2.65 -0.42 9.80
N ALA A 6 2.66 -1.23 8.75
CA ALA A 6 1.70 -1.13 7.65
C ALA A 6 0.51 -2.05 7.91
N THR A 7 -0.57 -1.50 8.46
CA THR A 7 -1.87 -2.19 8.47
C THR A 7 -2.32 -2.38 7.02
N LYS A 8 -2.88 -3.54 6.69
CA LYS A 8 -3.28 -3.95 5.33
C LYS A 8 -4.46 -3.14 4.73
N SER A 9 -4.72 -1.91 5.21
CA SER A 9 -5.95 -1.18 4.95
C SER A 9 -5.73 0.33 5.03
N LEU A 10 -6.36 1.10 4.13
CA LEU A 10 -6.72 2.48 4.46
C LEU A 10 -7.57 2.46 5.73
N VAL A 11 -7.20 3.25 6.72
CA VAL A 11 -7.95 3.32 7.98
C VAL A 11 -8.78 4.59 7.95
N VAL A 12 -10.10 4.43 8.14
CA VAL A 12 -10.99 5.56 8.37
C VAL A 12 -11.27 5.61 9.87
N VAL A 13 -10.83 6.70 10.49
CA VAL A 13 -11.19 7.02 11.86
C VAL A 13 -12.28 8.09 11.81
N THR A 14 -13.43 7.79 12.39
CA THR A 14 -14.55 8.74 12.46
C THR A 14 -14.71 9.24 13.89
N ARG A 15 -14.81 10.55 14.06
CA ARG A 15 -15.21 11.13 15.36
C ARG A 15 -16.69 10.87 15.57
N ALA A 16 -17.05 10.15 16.64
CA ALA A 16 -18.44 9.82 16.91
C ALA A 16 -19.32 11.08 16.97
N ARG A 17 -20.51 11.00 16.37
CA ARG A 17 -21.59 11.95 16.66
C ARG A 17 -22.11 11.62 18.04
N THR A 18 -21.70 12.36 19.06
CA THR A 18 -22.37 12.25 20.36
C THR A 18 -23.77 12.83 20.21
N THR A 19 -24.78 11.96 20.14
CA THR A 19 -26.15 12.34 20.43
C THR A 19 -26.19 12.78 21.89
N THR A 20 -26.67 13.99 22.12
CA THR A 20 -26.68 14.63 23.43
C THR A 20 -27.53 13.82 24.41
N THR A 21 -26.91 12.92 25.16
CA THR A 21 -27.31 12.52 26.51
C THR A 21 -26.03 12.41 27.33
N ALA A 22 -25.98 13.16 28.43
CA ALA A 22 -24.79 13.41 29.23
C ALA A 22 -24.08 12.13 29.71
N SER A 23 -22.78 12.26 29.96
CA SER A 23 -21.88 11.29 30.61
C SER A 23 -21.43 10.07 29.79
N SER A 24 -20.37 10.26 28.99
CA SER A 24 -19.22 9.33 28.85
C SER A 24 -18.23 9.84 27.79
N SER A 25 -16.94 9.53 27.99
CA SER A 25 -15.83 9.88 27.08
C SER A 25 -16.14 9.57 25.61
N PRO A 26 -15.65 10.38 24.64
CA PRO A 26 -15.97 10.18 23.23
C PRO A 26 -15.48 8.82 22.74
N ALA A 27 -16.40 7.98 22.26
CA ALA A 27 -16.08 6.69 21.66
C ALA A 27 -15.41 6.88 20.29
N VAL A 28 -14.18 6.37 20.13
CA VAL A 28 -13.49 6.31 18.83
C VAL A 28 -14.02 5.10 18.06
N THR A 29 -14.57 5.32 16.87
CA THR A 29 -14.93 4.21 15.96
C THR A 29 -13.85 4.09 14.89
N VAL A 30 -13.03 3.04 15.00
CA VAL A 30 -12.05 2.68 13.96
C VAL A 30 -12.68 1.64 13.04
N SER A 31 -13.06 2.04 11.83
CA SER A 31 -13.53 1.10 10.82
C SER A 31 -12.34 0.67 9.96
N ARG A 32 -11.94 -0.60 10.08
CA ARG A 32 -10.96 -1.21 9.18
C ARG A 32 -11.70 -1.83 8.00
N PHE A 33 -11.53 -1.27 6.80
CA PHE A 33 -11.98 -1.91 5.58
C PHE A 33 -10.96 -2.97 5.18
N ALA A 34 -11.31 -4.26 5.36
CA ALA A 34 -10.54 -5.37 4.83
C ALA A 34 -10.94 -5.60 3.37
N ILE A 35 -9.96 -5.66 2.47
CA ILE A 35 -10.15 -6.28 1.16
C ILE A 35 -10.40 -7.77 1.42
N GLY A 36 -11.55 -8.26 0.95
CA GLY A 36 -12.26 -9.40 1.53
C GLY A 36 -11.44 -10.66 1.74
N GLN A 37 -11.55 -11.23 2.95
CA GLN A 37 -11.51 -12.67 3.14
C GLN A 37 -12.94 -13.13 3.41
N SER A 38 -13.47 -13.93 2.50
CA SER A 38 -14.79 -14.52 2.58
C SER A 38 -14.89 -15.41 3.81
N GLY A 39 -15.66 -14.98 4.81
CA GLY A 39 -16.06 -15.82 5.92
C GLY A 39 -17.16 -16.79 5.50
N ARG A 40 -16.86 -18.10 5.52
CA ARG A 40 -17.91 -19.11 5.71
C ARG A 40 -18.22 -19.20 7.20
N ARG A 41 -19.45 -18.82 7.58
CA ARG A 41 -20.10 -19.26 8.82
C ARG A 41 -21.22 -20.21 8.44
N ARG A 42 -21.23 -21.43 9.01
CA ARG A 42 -22.29 -21.94 9.89
C ARG A 42 -22.00 -23.39 10.32
N GLY A 43 -22.23 -23.66 11.60
CA GLY A 43 -22.22 -24.99 12.21
C GLY A 43 -22.13 -24.87 13.74
N ARG A 44 -23.29 -24.79 14.41
CA ARG A 44 -23.45 -24.78 15.88
C ARG A 44 -23.62 -26.22 16.40
N GLN A 45 -22.97 -26.55 17.52
CA GLN A 45 -23.41 -27.36 18.68
C GLN A 45 -22.20 -27.44 19.66
N ALA A 46 -22.19 -26.85 20.86
CA ALA A 46 -22.72 -27.32 22.17
C ALA A 46 -22.15 -28.73 22.54
N THR A 47 -21.44 -29.02 23.64
CA THR A 47 -21.48 -28.58 25.05
C THR A 47 -20.22 -28.99 25.87
N ARG A 48 -19.87 -28.18 26.88
CA ARG A 48 -19.29 -28.40 28.24
C ARG A 48 -18.17 -29.44 28.60
N SER A 49 -17.30 -28.92 29.49
CA SER A 49 -16.59 -29.48 30.68
C SER A 49 -15.29 -30.30 30.55
N THR A 50 -14.25 -29.75 31.22
CA THR A 50 -13.02 -30.36 31.78
C THR A 50 -13.35 -31.18 33.06
N PRO A 51 -12.43 -31.97 33.71
CA PRO A 51 -10.95 -31.90 33.70
C PRO A 51 -10.15 -33.25 33.70
N SER A 52 -8.82 -33.08 33.74
CA SER A 52 -7.69 -34.05 33.87
C SER A 52 -7.80 -35.03 35.06
N PRO A 53 -7.08 -36.18 35.05
CA PRO A 53 -5.75 -36.23 35.69
C PRO A 53 -4.72 -37.17 35.02
N ALA A 54 -3.53 -37.21 35.64
CA ALA A 54 -2.24 -37.68 35.15
C ALA A 54 -1.94 -39.20 35.28
N ASN A 55 -0.79 -39.55 34.66
CA ASN A 55 0.32 -40.38 35.18
C ASN A 55 0.48 -41.85 34.76
N ARG A 56 1.69 -42.16 34.24
CA ARG A 56 2.55 -43.38 34.29
C ARG A 56 3.24 -43.57 32.92
N ARG A 57 4.56 -43.36 32.73
CA ARG A 57 5.78 -44.06 33.22
C ARG A 57 5.82 -45.57 32.97
N SER A 58 6.70 -45.97 32.05
CA SER A 58 7.67 -47.10 32.13
C SER A 58 8.65 -46.94 30.93
N GLU A 59 9.91 -46.54 31.14
CA GLU A 59 11.13 -47.40 31.29
C GLU A 59 11.63 -47.94 29.93
N ARG A 60 12.68 -47.36 29.30
CA ARG A 60 14.17 -47.57 29.45
C ARG A 60 14.66 -48.91 28.83
N PRO A 61 15.97 -49.11 28.55
CA PRO A 61 17.05 -48.23 28.02
C PRO A 61 17.99 -48.98 27.02
N GLU A 62 19.06 -48.33 26.52
CA GLU A 62 20.46 -48.83 26.36
C GLU A 62 21.27 -47.78 25.55
N TYR A 63 22.23 -47.04 26.15
CA TYR A 63 23.69 -47.28 26.25
C TYR A 63 24.37 -47.49 24.86
N CYS A 64 25.51 -46.93 24.45
CA CYS A 64 26.64 -46.28 25.13
C CYS A 64 27.46 -45.41 24.13
N GLU A 65 28.52 -44.83 24.64
CA GLU A 65 29.35 -43.69 24.20
C GLU A 65 30.30 -43.86 22.99
N ALA A 66 30.64 -42.68 22.45
CA ALA A 66 31.96 -42.18 22.03
C ALA A 66 32.81 -42.94 20.98
N SER A 67 33.09 -42.26 19.86
CA SER A 67 34.36 -41.55 19.61
C SER A 67 34.83 -41.60 18.14
N SER A 68 35.40 -40.46 17.72
CA SER A 68 36.47 -40.28 16.73
C SER A 68 36.22 -40.49 15.21
N SER A 69 36.42 -39.36 14.52
CA SER A 69 37.34 -39.17 13.39
C SER A 69 36.93 -39.49 11.93
N SER A 70 37.27 -38.49 11.11
CA SER A 70 37.77 -38.55 9.73
C SER A 70 36.79 -38.63 8.54
N SER A 71 36.95 -37.59 7.73
CA SER A 71 36.59 -37.32 6.34
C SER A 71 36.68 -38.47 5.33
N SER A 72 35.71 -38.53 4.40
CA SER A 72 35.88 -38.29 2.95
C SER A 72 34.55 -38.46 2.18
N PRO A 73 34.38 -37.82 1.00
CA PRO A 73 33.08 -37.68 0.35
C PRO A 73 32.74 -38.91 -0.51
N SER A 74 31.49 -39.37 -0.41
CA SER A 74 30.94 -40.41 -1.28
C SER A 74 30.08 -39.76 -2.36
N ILE A 75 30.52 -39.88 -3.62
CA ILE A 75 29.72 -39.65 -4.82
C ILE A 75 28.61 -40.71 -4.84
N ALA A 76 27.35 -40.26 -4.82
CA ALA A 76 26.20 -41.14 -5.03
C ALA A 76 25.25 -40.53 -6.08
N SER A 77 25.29 -41.18 -7.25
CA SER A 77 24.21 -41.44 -8.21
C SER A 77 23.16 -40.36 -8.47
N VAL A 78 23.24 -39.79 -9.68
CA VAL A 78 22.13 -39.13 -10.38
C VAL A 78 20.99 -40.13 -10.51
N SER A 79 19.83 -39.79 -9.97
CA SER A 79 18.56 -40.43 -10.34
C SER A 79 17.80 -39.46 -11.23
N GLU A 80 17.57 -39.88 -12.47
CA GLU A 80 16.65 -39.21 -13.41
C GLU A 80 15.24 -39.31 -12.85
N ALA A 81 14.80 -38.25 -12.18
CA ALA A 81 13.39 -38.00 -11.94
C ALA A 81 12.86 -37.14 -13.11
N GLY A 82 11.79 -37.62 -13.74
CA GLY A 82 11.26 -37.14 -15.01
C GLY A 82 11.13 -35.62 -15.13
N SER A 83 11.63 -35.11 -16.24
CA SER A 83 11.38 -33.74 -16.69
C SER A 83 9.89 -33.59 -16.99
N GLU A 84 9.13 -33.03 -16.06
CA GLU A 84 7.95 -32.28 -16.44
C GLU A 84 8.39 -31.17 -17.40
N MET A 85 7.75 -31.07 -18.56
CA MET A 85 8.02 -30.02 -19.53
C MET A 85 7.70 -28.66 -18.90
N VAL A 86 8.70 -28.02 -18.30
CA VAL A 86 8.70 -26.60 -18.00
C VAL A 86 8.63 -25.91 -19.35
N GLY A 87 7.45 -25.39 -19.70
CA GLY A 87 7.28 -24.57 -20.89
C GLY A 87 8.33 -23.46 -20.88
N ASP A 88 8.94 -23.22 -22.03
CA ASP A 88 10.05 -22.29 -22.27
C ASP A 88 9.82 -20.96 -21.51
N SER A 89 10.43 -20.84 -20.34
CA SER A 89 10.21 -19.69 -19.46
C SER A 89 11.02 -18.54 -20.00
N ALA A 90 10.35 -17.59 -20.64
CA ALA A 90 10.99 -16.39 -21.16
C ALA A 90 11.80 -15.68 -20.06
N HIS A 91 12.97 -15.15 -20.43
CA HIS A 91 13.82 -14.38 -19.53
C HIS A 91 13.46 -12.88 -19.63
N THR A 92 13.46 -12.19 -18.49
CA THR A 92 13.31 -10.73 -18.40
C THR A 92 14.35 -10.20 -17.43
N ARG A 93 14.81 -8.95 -17.58
CA ARG A 93 15.56 -8.30 -16.49
C ARG A 93 14.61 -7.62 -15.52
N ALA A 94 14.93 -7.70 -14.24
CA ALA A 94 14.15 -7.05 -13.19
C ALA A 94 15.02 -6.62 -12.01
N TRP A 95 14.63 -5.53 -11.36
CA TRP A 95 15.18 -5.13 -10.07
C TRP A 95 14.56 -6.00 -8.97
N ARG A 96 15.37 -6.86 -8.38
CA ARG A 96 14.90 -7.92 -7.49
C ARG A 96 15.69 -7.97 -6.19
N TYR A 97 14.98 -8.25 -5.11
CA TYR A 97 15.60 -8.73 -3.88
C TYR A 97 15.77 -10.25 -3.95
N THR A 98 17.00 -10.74 -3.82
CA THR A 98 17.34 -12.17 -3.80
C THR A 98 17.97 -12.58 -2.46
N GLY A 99 17.62 -13.77 -1.97
CA GLY A 99 18.23 -14.39 -0.79
C GLY A 99 17.83 -13.75 0.55
N LYS A 100 18.11 -12.45 0.75
CA LYS A 100 17.72 -11.70 1.95
C LYS A 100 16.37 -11.00 1.74
N LYS A 101 15.59 -10.89 2.81
CA LYS A 101 14.38 -10.07 2.81
C LYS A 101 14.75 -8.60 2.66
N ALA A 102 13.92 -7.85 1.94
CA ALA A 102 13.97 -6.39 1.87
C ALA A 102 14.09 -5.78 3.28
N GLY A 103 14.80 -4.66 3.34
CA GLY A 103 15.33 -4.11 4.59
C GLY A 103 16.40 -3.06 4.35
N LYS A 104 17.07 -3.13 3.20
CA LYS A 104 17.94 -2.08 2.66
C LYS A 104 17.61 -1.78 1.21
N ILE A 105 17.66 -0.51 0.82
CA ILE A 105 17.44 -0.10 -0.57
C ILE A 105 18.60 -0.60 -1.44
N SER A 106 19.84 -0.52 -0.94
CA SER A 106 21.06 -0.95 -1.63
C SER A 106 21.14 -2.45 -1.95
N ASP A 107 20.33 -3.29 -1.30
CA ASP A 107 20.27 -4.73 -1.58
C ASP A 107 19.45 -5.04 -2.86
N LEU A 108 18.78 -4.04 -3.46
CA LEU A 108 18.03 -4.20 -4.71
C LEU A 108 19.00 -4.30 -5.91
N SER A 109 18.97 -5.42 -6.62
CA SER A 109 19.90 -5.69 -7.72
C SER A 109 19.16 -5.95 -9.03
N LEU A 110 19.72 -5.48 -10.15
CA LEU A 110 19.22 -5.81 -11.49
C LEU A 110 19.73 -7.21 -11.88
N LEU A 111 18.81 -8.14 -12.11
CA LEU A 111 19.10 -9.54 -12.39
C LEU A 111 18.27 -10.05 -13.57
N ASP A 112 18.75 -11.10 -14.23
CA ASP A 112 17.91 -11.92 -15.09
C ASP A 112 16.92 -12.71 -14.21
N ASP A 113 15.65 -12.66 -14.59
CA ASP A 113 14.52 -13.26 -13.87
C ASP A 113 13.69 -14.12 -14.83
N THR A 114 12.92 -15.03 -14.26
CA THR A 114 11.99 -15.87 -15.02
C THR A 114 10.66 -15.14 -15.16
N LEU A 115 10.25 -14.88 -16.40
CA LEU A 115 8.95 -14.32 -16.70
C LEU A 115 7.90 -15.43 -16.72
N ALA A 116 6.88 -15.31 -15.89
CA ALA A 116 5.75 -16.24 -15.92
C ALA A 116 5.03 -16.17 -17.28
N SER A 117 4.67 -17.32 -17.83
CA SER A 117 3.80 -17.37 -19.01
C SER A 117 2.40 -16.83 -18.66
N PRO A 118 1.81 -15.97 -19.50
CA PRO A 118 0.44 -15.47 -19.31
C PRO A 118 -0.57 -16.61 -19.15
N CYS A 119 -1.38 -16.56 -18.09
CA CYS A 119 -2.56 -17.42 -17.96
C CYS A 119 -3.71 -16.85 -18.79
N LYS A 120 -4.75 -17.64 -19.05
CA LYS A 120 -5.96 -17.16 -19.73
C LYS A 120 -6.50 -15.89 -19.07
N GLY A 121 -6.69 -14.83 -19.87
CA GLY A 121 -7.14 -13.50 -19.40
C GLY A 121 -6.02 -12.57 -18.91
N ASP A 122 -4.76 -13.03 -18.92
CA ASP A 122 -3.59 -12.19 -18.68
C ASP A 122 -3.09 -11.53 -19.96
N VAL A 123 -2.34 -10.45 -19.76
CA VAL A 123 -1.64 -9.71 -20.79
C VAL A 123 -0.18 -9.57 -20.38
N ARG A 124 0.74 -9.72 -21.34
CA ARG A 124 2.15 -9.34 -21.19
C ARG A 124 2.35 -7.93 -21.73
N VAL A 125 2.97 -7.08 -20.93
CA VAL A 125 3.30 -5.70 -21.31
C VAL A 125 4.81 -5.50 -21.24
N ALA A 126 5.40 -5.01 -22.32
CA ALA A 126 6.74 -4.44 -22.31
C ALA A 126 6.70 -3.08 -21.60
N VAL A 127 7.29 -3.01 -20.42
CA VAL A 127 7.35 -1.82 -19.59
C VAL A 127 8.25 -0.78 -20.27
N LYS A 128 7.76 0.45 -20.34
CA LYS A 128 8.50 1.62 -20.86
C LYS A 128 8.81 2.63 -19.75
N ALA A 129 7.93 2.74 -18.76
CA ALA A 129 8.16 3.55 -17.57
C ALA A 129 7.48 2.92 -16.34
N VAL A 130 8.04 3.18 -15.16
CA VAL A 130 7.48 2.75 -13.87
C VAL A 130 7.19 3.97 -12.99
N GLY A 131 6.14 3.87 -12.19
CA GLY A 131 5.85 4.86 -11.16
C GLY A 131 6.63 4.56 -9.90
N LEU A 132 7.24 5.59 -9.31
CA LEU A 132 7.89 5.48 -8.01
C LEU A 132 6.98 6.08 -6.94
N ASN A 133 6.52 5.22 -6.03
CA ASN A 133 5.65 5.59 -4.94
C ASN A 133 6.39 5.49 -3.60
N PHE A 134 5.90 6.23 -2.60
CA PHE A 134 6.45 6.13 -1.25
C PHE A 134 6.26 4.73 -0.64
N ALA A 135 5.24 3.99 -1.10
CA ALA A 135 5.04 2.58 -0.76
C ALA A 135 6.16 1.67 -1.30
N ASP A 136 6.81 2.02 -2.41
CA ASP A 136 7.97 1.29 -2.92
C ASP A 136 9.18 1.49 -2.00
N VAL A 137 9.38 2.69 -1.46
CA VAL A 137 10.41 2.95 -0.44
C VAL A 137 10.16 2.10 0.81
N PHE A 138 8.92 2.03 1.29
CA PHE A 138 8.56 1.17 2.43
C PHE A 138 8.77 -0.32 2.10
N THR A 139 8.53 -0.71 0.85
CA THR A 139 8.78 -2.07 0.37
C THR A 139 10.27 -2.40 0.43
N CYS A 140 11.11 -1.54 -0.12
CA CYS A 140 12.57 -1.68 -0.13
C CYS A 140 13.18 -1.69 1.28
N LEU A 141 12.62 -0.90 2.21
CA LEU A 141 13.01 -0.87 3.62
C LEU A 141 12.44 -2.03 4.45
N GLY A 142 11.66 -2.94 3.85
CA GLY A 142 11.06 -4.09 4.56
C GLY A 142 9.95 -3.70 5.55
N LEU A 143 9.41 -2.48 5.44
CA LEU A 143 8.34 -1.95 6.29
C LEU A 143 6.93 -2.20 5.71
N TYR A 144 6.84 -2.68 4.47
CA TYR A 144 5.58 -2.94 3.79
C TYR A 144 5.14 -4.41 3.95
N SER A 145 4.23 -4.66 4.90
CA SER A 145 3.80 -6.01 5.29
C SER A 145 3.13 -6.83 4.17
N ALA A 146 2.66 -6.15 3.12
CA ALA A 146 2.05 -6.77 1.95
C ALA A 146 3.07 -7.43 1.02
N PHE A 147 4.34 -6.99 1.07
CA PHE A 147 5.43 -7.54 0.27
C PHE A 147 6.02 -8.78 0.96
N PRO A 148 6.24 -9.90 0.24
CA PRO A 148 6.79 -11.13 0.82
C PRO A 148 8.23 -11.00 1.33
N GLY A 149 8.90 -9.87 1.01
CA GLY A 149 10.28 -9.58 1.39
C GLY A 149 11.29 -9.97 0.31
N VAL A 150 10.95 -10.87 -0.60
CA VAL A 150 11.80 -11.31 -1.73
C VAL A 150 10.99 -11.17 -3.00
N GLY A 151 11.61 -10.73 -4.10
CA GLY A 151 10.93 -10.52 -5.38
C GLY A 151 11.15 -9.12 -5.95
N VAL A 152 10.35 -8.79 -6.97
CA VAL A 152 10.45 -7.54 -7.74
C VAL A 152 9.44 -6.52 -7.17
N PRO A 153 9.88 -5.34 -6.69
CA PRO A 153 8.99 -4.27 -6.24
C PRO A 153 8.25 -3.57 -7.40
N GLY A 154 7.51 -2.50 -7.08
CA GLY A 154 6.85 -1.65 -8.07
C GLY A 154 5.36 -1.92 -8.21
N LEU A 155 4.56 -0.87 -8.04
CA LEU A 155 3.10 -0.93 -8.01
C LEU A 155 2.44 -0.54 -9.33
N GLU A 156 3.11 0.20 -10.19
CA GLU A 156 2.53 0.69 -11.45
C GLU A 156 3.55 0.85 -12.55
N PHE A 157 3.05 0.81 -13.77
CA PHE A 157 3.84 0.94 -14.98
C PHE A 157 3.00 1.52 -16.12
N SER A 158 3.69 1.91 -17.18
CA SER A 158 3.12 2.07 -18.51
C SER A 158 4.02 1.41 -19.55
N GLY A 159 3.43 0.97 -20.65
CA GLY A 159 4.12 0.15 -21.61
C GLY A 159 3.31 -0.18 -22.85
N VAL A 160 3.77 -1.18 -23.58
CA VAL A 160 3.16 -1.66 -24.81
C VAL A 160 2.75 -3.12 -24.66
N VAL A 161 1.52 -3.46 -25.05
CA VAL A 161 1.04 -4.84 -25.02
C VAL A 161 1.85 -5.69 -26.02
N GLU A 162 2.49 -6.75 -25.54
CA GLU A 162 3.24 -7.70 -26.37
C GLU A 162 2.45 -8.97 -26.67
N GLU A 163 1.71 -9.46 -25.68
CA GLU A 163 0.98 -10.73 -25.78
C GLU A 163 -0.33 -10.64 -25.00
N ILE A 164 -1.40 -11.21 -25.56
CA ILE A 164 -2.68 -11.40 -24.87
C ILE A 164 -2.92 -12.90 -24.84
N ALA A 165 -3.07 -13.47 -23.65
CA ALA A 165 -3.30 -14.89 -23.50
C ALA A 165 -4.65 -15.31 -24.10
N GLY A 166 -4.63 -16.16 -25.11
CA GLY A 166 -5.82 -16.71 -25.76
C GLY A 166 -6.51 -17.80 -24.95
N ASP A 167 -7.62 -18.33 -25.50
CA ASP A 167 -8.44 -19.36 -24.84
C ASP A 167 -7.71 -20.69 -24.58
N GLY A 168 -6.60 -20.95 -25.26
CA GLY A 168 -5.76 -22.14 -25.07
C GLY A 168 -4.66 -22.01 -24.01
N ALA A 169 -4.52 -20.84 -23.38
CA ALA A 169 -3.60 -20.66 -22.25
C ALA A 169 -4.11 -21.37 -20.99
N PRO A 170 -3.22 -21.80 -20.08
CA PRO A 170 -3.65 -22.45 -18.85
C PRO A 170 -4.52 -21.51 -18.02
N ASP A 171 -5.52 -22.08 -17.34
CA ASP A 171 -6.26 -21.36 -16.33
C ASP A 171 -5.34 -21.01 -15.15
N ARG A 172 -5.59 -19.86 -14.51
CA ARG A 172 -4.83 -19.46 -13.33
C ARG A 172 -5.08 -20.44 -12.18
N ALA A 173 -4.07 -21.23 -11.83
CA ALA A 173 -4.15 -22.18 -10.72
C ALA A 173 -4.35 -21.45 -9.37
N GLY A 174 -5.36 -21.87 -8.59
CA GLY A 174 -5.51 -21.48 -7.19
C GLY A 174 -5.90 -20.02 -6.88
N GLN A 175 -6.03 -19.15 -7.88
CA GLN A 175 -6.49 -17.77 -7.73
C GLN A 175 -7.76 -17.53 -8.55
N ARG A 176 -8.89 -18.04 -8.03
CA ARG A 176 -10.16 -17.35 -8.23
C ARG A 176 -10.14 -16.15 -7.29
N ASP A 177 -9.38 -15.12 -7.63
CA ASP A 177 -9.75 -13.82 -7.08
C ASP A 177 -11.19 -13.61 -7.53
N ALA A 178 -12.10 -13.47 -6.56
CA ALA A 178 -13.49 -13.15 -6.79
C ALA A 178 -13.57 -11.72 -7.33
N VAL A 179 -12.98 -11.47 -8.49
CA VAL A 179 -13.35 -10.36 -9.36
C VAL A 179 -14.58 -10.87 -10.08
N THR A 180 -15.71 -10.80 -9.38
CA THR A 180 -17.00 -10.67 -10.06
C THR A 180 -16.85 -9.56 -11.09
N GLU A 181 -17.54 -9.68 -12.22
CA GLU A 181 -17.65 -8.71 -13.33
C GLU A 181 -18.19 -7.32 -12.90
N THR A 182 -18.06 -6.97 -11.63
CA THR A 182 -18.69 -5.86 -10.94
C THR A 182 -17.64 -5.08 -10.16
N ALA A 183 -16.91 -4.15 -10.80
CA ALA A 183 -16.48 -2.94 -10.08
C ALA A 183 -15.91 -1.80 -10.94
N LEU A 184 -15.24 -2.02 -12.07
CA LEU A 184 -14.56 -0.92 -12.79
C LEU A 184 -14.57 -1.12 -14.31
N GLY A 185 -15.70 -0.79 -14.95
CA GLY A 185 -15.80 -0.64 -16.41
C GLY A 185 -15.68 -1.94 -17.22
N ALA A 186 -16.05 -1.86 -18.50
CA ALA A 186 -15.74 -2.92 -19.45
C ALA A 186 -14.21 -3.05 -19.55
N VAL A 187 -13.68 -4.27 -19.47
CA VAL A 187 -12.28 -4.54 -19.78
C VAL A 187 -12.00 -3.94 -21.16
N PRO A 188 -11.01 -3.03 -21.31
CA PRO A 188 -10.73 -2.44 -22.60
C PRO A 188 -10.44 -3.56 -23.60
N ARG A 189 -10.96 -3.43 -24.82
CA ARG A 189 -10.58 -4.34 -25.91
C ARG A 189 -9.13 -4.05 -26.28
N LEU A 190 -8.21 -4.76 -25.64
CA LEU A 190 -6.77 -4.66 -25.85
C LEU A 190 -6.35 -5.37 -27.15
N LYS A 191 -5.30 -4.87 -27.78
CA LYS A 191 -4.59 -5.49 -28.91
C LYS A 191 -3.08 -5.43 -28.66
N VAL A 192 -2.35 -6.37 -29.26
CA VAL A 192 -0.89 -6.29 -29.33
C VAL A 192 -0.48 -4.98 -30.01
N GLY A 193 0.50 -4.29 -29.43
CA GLY A 193 0.95 -2.96 -29.84
C GLY A 193 0.23 -1.79 -29.16
N ASP A 194 -0.84 -2.04 -28.39
CA ASP A 194 -1.53 -0.97 -27.66
C ASP A 194 -0.64 -0.37 -26.58
N ARG A 195 -0.69 0.96 -26.47
CA ARG A 195 -0.06 1.71 -25.38
C ARG A 195 -0.96 1.70 -24.16
N VAL A 196 -0.43 1.26 -23.03
CA VAL A 196 -1.22 1.02 -21.82
C VAL A 196 -0.53 1.54 -20.57
N MET A 197 -1.32 1.68 -19.51
CA MET A 197 -0.87 1.91 -18.13
C MET A 197 -1.60 0.93 -17.20
N GLY A 198 -0.93 0.44 -16.18
CA GLY A 198 -1.48 -0.59 -15.29
C GLY A 198 -1.03 -0.46 -13.84
N VAL A 199 -1.82 -1.04 -12.95
CA VAL A 199 -1.48 -1.21 -11.53
C VAL A 199 -1.32 -2.69 -11.26
N THR A 200 -0.21 -3.06 -10.63
CA THR A 200 0.04 -4.40 -10.13
C THR A 200 0.22 -4.36 -8.62
N ARG A 201 0.10 -5.51 -7.97
CA ARG A 201 0.42 -5.60 -6.54
C ARG A 201 1.91 -5.41 -6.29
N PHE A 202 2.76 -6.01 -7.12
CA PHE A 202 4.24 -5.91 -7.17
C PHE A 202 4.71 -6.37 -8.56
N GLY A 203 6.00 -6.20 -8.86
CA GLY A 203 6.61 -6.76 -10.07
C GLY A 203 6.82 -5.75 -11.20
N ALA A 204 6.42 -4.49 -11.02
CA ALA A 204 6.53 -3.51 -12.09
C ALA A 204 7.96 -3.08 -12.40
N PHE A 205 8.93 -3.25 -11.48
CA PHE A 205 10.34 -2.91 -11.71
C PHE A 205 11.06 -3.98 -12.56
N ALA A 206 10.46 -4.31 -13.70
CA ALA A 206 10.92 -5.30 -14.67
C ALA A 206 10.76 -4.76 -16.10
N GLU A 207 11.47 -5.34 -17.05
CA GLU A 207 11.29 -5.02 -18.47
C GLU A 207 9.93 -5.48 -19.01
N GLN A 208 9.36 -6.54 -18.42
CA GLN A 208 8.07 -7.09 -18.78
C GLN A 208 7.25 -7.41 -17.53
N VAL A 209 5.93 -7.20 -17.63
CA VAL A 209 4.97 -7.56 -16.57
C VAL A 209 3.86 -8.40 -17.19
N VAL A 210 3.49 -9.46 -16.48
CA VAL A 210 2.32 -10.30 -16.79
C VAL A 210 1.29 -10.12 -15.69
N LEU A 211 0.09 -9.71 -16.07
CA LEU A 211 -1.01 -9.40 -15.15
C LEU A 211 -2.38 -9.56 -15.82
N PRO A 212 -3.49 -9.64 -15.05
CA PRO A 212 -4.83 -9.67 -15.61
C PRO A 212 -5.13 -8.46 -16.49
N ALA A 213 -5.78 -8.69 -17.63
CA ALA A 213 -6.17 -7.63 -18.56
C ALA A 213 -7.03 -6.52 -17.91
N HIS A 214 -7.83 -6.85 -16.88
CA HIS A 214 -8.66 -5.88 -16.16
C HIS A 214 -7.86 -4.89 -15.29
N GLN A 215 -6.58 -5.16 -15.03
CA GLN A 215 -5.68 -4.27 -14.29
C GLN A 215 -4.95 -3.27 -15.19
N VAL A 216 -5.23 -3.31 -16.49
CA VAL A 216 -4.60 -2.49 -17.51
C VAL A 216 -5.65 -1.56 -18.13
N ASN A 217 -5.25 -0.31 -18.35
CA ASN A 217 -6.04 0.72 -19.02
C ASN A 217 -5.29 1.24 -20.23
N ALA A 218 -6.02 1.68 -21.25
CA ALA A 218 -5.42 2.38 -22.39
C ALA A 218 -4.71 3.66 -21.90
N LEU A 219 -3.50 3.89 -22.40
CA LEU A 219 -2.79 5.14 -22.14
C LEU A 219 -3.48 6.27 -22.94
N PRO A 220 -3.86 7.40 -22.32
CA PRO A 220 -4.55 8.47 -23.03
C PRO A 220 -3.77 9.00 -24.23
N LYS A 221 -4.48 9.38 -25.30
CA LYS A 221 -3.86 9.93 -26.51
C LYS A 221 -3.04 11.18 -26.14
N GLY A 222 -1.80 11.23 -26.61
CA GLY A 222 -0.87 12.33 -26.36
C GLY A 222 -0.09 12.24 -25.05
N TRP A 223 -0.41 11.29 -24.15
CA TRP A 223 0.41 11.08 -22.96
C TRP A 223 1.69 10.34 -23.29
N SER A 224 2.79 10.73 -22.64
CA SER A 224 4.02 9.95 -22.62
C SER A 224 3.88 8.72 -21.71
N PHE A 225 4.83 7.79 -21.78
CA PHE A 225 4.82 6.64 -20.88
C PHE A 225 5.06 7.08 -19.42
N GLU A 226 5.95 8.03 -19.19
CA GLU A 226 6.24 8.60 -17.87
C GLU A 226 4.98 9.22 -17.24
N GLN A 227 4.18 9.95 -18.03
CA GLN A 227 2.90 10.49 -17.57
C GLN A 227 1.91 9.39 -17.18
N GLY A 228 1.83 8.31 -17.96
CA GLY A 228 0.99 7.16 -17.63
C GLY A 228 1.44 6.44 -16.35
N ALA A 229 2.74 6.27 -16.19
CA ALA A 229 3.33 5.58 -15.03
C ALA A 229 3.27 6.42 -13.74
N ALA A 230 3.08 7.74 -13.83
CA ALA A 230 2.97 8.63 -12.66
C ALA A 230 1.52 8.87 -12.20
N PHE A 231 0.53 8.22 -12.82
CA PHE A 231 -0.88 8.60 -12.66
C PHE A 231 -1.70 7.67 -11.74
N LEU A 232 -1.60 6.36 -11.94
CA LEU A 232 -2.64 5.44 -11.47
C LEU A 232 -2.65 5.27 -9.96
N VAL A 233 -1.55 4.85 -9.34
CA VAL A 233 -1.52 4.56 -7.89
C VAL A 233 -1.85 5.83 -7.09
N GLN A 234 -1.25 6.95 -7.46
CA GLN A 234 -1.42 8.22 -6.76
C GLN A 234 -2.83 8.80 -6.95
N GLY A 235 -3.32 8.80 -8.19
CA GLY A 235 -4.65 9.29 -8.54
C GLY A 235 -5.76 8.42 -7.95
N LEU A 236 -5.65 7.09 -8.03
CA LEU A 236 -6.61 6.16 -7.44
C LEU A 236 -6.62 6.27 -5.92
N THR A 237 -5.46 6.45 -5.28
CA THR A 237 -5.39 6.65 -3.82
C THR A 237 -6.12 7.93 -3.40
N ALA A 238 -5.88 9.05 -4.10
CA ALA A 238 -6.55 10.31 -3.82
C ALA A 238 -8.07 10.20 -4.05
N LEU A 239 -8.48 9.61 -5.17
CA LEU A 239 -9.89 9.44 -5.54
C LEU A 239 -10.62 8.55 -4.54
N TYR A 240 -10.10 7.37 -4.25
CA TYR A 240 -10.70 6.44 -3.29
C TYR A 240 -10.71 7.02 -1.88
N GLY A 241 -9.60 7.64 -1.47
CA GLY A 241 -9.44 8.26 -0.15
C GLY A 241 -10.44 9.40 0.09
N LEU A 242 -10.60 10.31 -0.87
CA LEU A 242 -11.52 11.45 -0.71
C LEU A 242 -12.97 11.11 -1.02
N LYS A 243 -13.24 10.42 -2.13
CA LYS A 243 -14.61 10.19 -2.60
C LYS A 243 -15.28 9.04 -1.85
N SER A 244 -14.65 7.86 -1.85
CA SER A 244 -15.28 6.66 -1.29
C SER A 244 -15.20 6.62 0.23
N LEU A 245 -14.03 6.96 0.78
CA LEU A 245 -13.77 6.84 2.21
C LEU A 245 -13.99 8.15 2.96
N GLY A 246 -13.54 9.27 2.40
CA GLY A 246 -13.73 10.61 2.96
C GLY A 246 -15.16 11.15 2.79
N ASP A 247 -15.90 10.66 1.78
CA ASP A 247 -17.21 11.20 1.40
C ASP A 247 -17.15 12.74 1.28
N VAL A 248 -16.14 13.24 0.56
CA VAL A 248 -15.93 14.67 0.35
C VAL A 248 -17.09 15.27 -0.44
N ARG A 249 -17.59 16.43 0.00
CA ARG A 249 -18.71 17.13 -0.63
C ARG A 249 -18.37 18.60 -0.82
N LYS A 250 -19.15 19.26 -1.67
CA LYS A 250 -19.08 20.72 -1.84
C LYS A 250 -19.23 21.41 -0.48
N GLY A 251 -18.36 22.38 -0.22
CA GLY A 251 -18.32 23.14 1.04
C GLY A 251 -17.60 22.45 2.19
N HIS A 252 -17.20 21.17 2.05
CA HIS A 252 -16.36 20.52 3.07
C HIS A 252 -14.99 21.19 3.14
N ARG A 253 -14.43 21.24 4.35
CA ARG A 253 -13.03 21.63 4.60
C ARG A 253 -12.18 20.37 4.72
N VAL A 254 -11.10 20.33 3.93
CA VAL A 254 -10.30 19.12 3.75
C VAL A 254 -8.84 19.40 4.08
N LEU A 255 -8.32 18.79 5.14
CA LEU A 255 -6.88 18.84 5.41
C LEU A 255 -6.16 17.82 4.51
N VAL A 256 -5.26 18.28 3.66
CA VAL A 256 -4.47 17.44 2.75
C VAL A 256 -3.01 17.45 3.20
N HIS A 257 -2.57 16.33 3.78
CA HIS A 257 -1.16 16.18 4.12
C HIS A 257 -0.29 15.89 2.90
N SER A 258 0.92 16.46 2.92
CA SER A 258 1.94 16.26 1.87
C SER A 258 1.40 16.67 0.51
N ALA A 259 0.75 17.83 0.49
CA ALA A 259 -0.04 18.33 -0.63
C ALA A 259 0.76 18.55 -1.92
N ALA A 260 2.07 18.84 -1.80
CA ALA A 260 2.98 18.95 -2.94
C ALA A 260 3.52 17.59 -3.45
N GLY A 261 3.16 16.48 -2.80
CA GLY A 261 3.47 15.13 -3.27
C GLY A 261 2.39 14.58 -4.19
N GLY A 262 2.68 13.44 -4.82
CA GLY A 262 1.82 12.79 -5.82
C GLY A 262 0.33 12.73 -5.50
N VAL A 263 -0.03 11.99 -4.44
CA VAL A 263 -1.43 11.88 -3.97
C VAL A 263 -2.00 13.25 -3.58
N GLY A 264 -1.19 14.12 -2.97
CA GLY A 264 -1.57 15.46 -2.56
C GLY A 264 -2.02 16.34 -3.72
N LEU A 265 -1.30 16.30 -4.85
CA LEU A 265 -1.65 17.07 -6.04
C LEU A 265 -3.00 16.62 -6.63
N PHE A 266 -3.23 15.31 -6.72
CA PHE A 266 -4.54 14.80 -7.16
C PHE A 266 -5.64 15.13 -6.15
N ALA A 267 -5.36 15.06 -4.85
CA ALA A 267 -6.31 15.39 -3.80
C ALA A 267 -6.76 16.86 -3.87
N LEU A 268 -5.83 17.80 -4.09
CA LEU A 268 -6.14 19.21 -4.28
C LEU A 268 -7.01 19.44 -5.52
N ALA A 269 -6.66 18.81 -6.66
CA ALA A 269 -7.46 18.88 -7.88
C ALA A 269 -8.89 18.32 -7.68
N ILE A 270 -9.03 17.22 -6.95
CA ILE A 270 -10.34 16.65 -6.61
C ILE A 270 -11.14 17.60 -5.70
N CYS A 271 -10.51 18.22 -4.70
CA CYS A 271 -11.17 19.18 -3.83
C CYS A 271 -11.73 20.36 -4.65
N GLN A 272 -10.93 20.93 -5.56
CA GLN A 272 -11.38 21.99 -6.47
C GLN A 272 -12.57 21.54 -7.33
N ALA A 273 -12.48 20.36 -7.95
CA ALA A 273 -13.54 19.83 -8.81
C ALA A 273 -14.85 19.56 -8.04
N VAL A 274 -14.78 19.15 -6.78
CA VAL A 274 -15.94 18.93 -5.90
C VAL A 274 -16.49 20.25 -5.34
N GLY A 275 -15.67 21.31 -5.30
CA GLY A 275 -15.99 22.56 -4.61
C GLY A 275 -15.82 22.47 -3.09
N ALA A 276 -14.87 21.66 -2.63
CA ALA A 276 -14.40 21.63 -1.24
C ALA A 276 -13.26 22.65 -1.04
N THR A 277 -13.02 23.07 0.20
CA THR A 277 -11.95 24.01 0.58
C THR A 277 -10.77 23.23 1.16
N PRO A 278 -9.69 23.01 0.38
CA PRO A 278 -8.52 22.33 0.90
C PRO A 278 -7.66 23.24 1.78
N VAL A 279 -7.12 22.67 2.86
CA VAL A 279 -5.97 23.19 3.61
C VAL A 279 -4.80 22.26 3.35
N ALA A 280 -3.74 22.79 2.74
CA ALA A 280 -2.59 22.01 2.32
C ALA A 280 -1.50 22.02 3.39
N THR A 281 -0.82 20.89 3.61
CA THR A 281 0.41 20.88 4.41
C THR A 281 1.61 20.38 3.61
N VAL A 282 2.76 21.02 3.80
CA VAL A 282 4.02 20.72 3.13
C VAL A 282 5.17 20.66 4.14
N GLY A 283 6.33 20.15 3.71
CA GLY A 283 7.52 20.02 4.57
C GLY A 283 8.57 21.12 4.40
N SER A 284 8.39 22.07 3.48
CA SER A 284 9.34 23.15 3.23
C SER A 284 8.66 24.35 2.56
N ASP A 285 9.22 25.55 2.75
CA ASP A 285 8.70 26.78 2.14
C ASP A 285 8.71 26.75 0.62
N SER A 286 9.74 26.15 0.00
CA SER A 286 9.82 26.00 -1.46
C SER A 286 8.62 25.27 -2.08
N LYS A 287 7.94 24.41 -1.30
CA LYS A 287 6.74 23.69 -1.75
C LYS A 287 5.47 24.53 -1.65
N VAL A 288 5.48 25.60 -0.85
CA VAL A 288 4.36 26.54 -0.76
C VAL A 288 4.21 27.27 -2.09
N GLU A 289 5.28 27.89 -2.58
CA GLU A 289 5.29 28.61 -3.86
C GLU A 289 4.85 27.72 -5.02
N PHE A 290 5.38 26.49 -5.06
CA PHE A 290 4.98 25.50 -6.06
C PHE A 290 3.47 25.24 -6.06
N LEU A 291 2.86 25.06 -4.88
CA LEU A 291 1.41 24.82 -4.77
C LEU A 291 0.59 26.03 -5.19
N LEU A 292 0.98 27.24 -4.77
CA LEU A 292 0.29 28.47 -5.15
C LEU A 292 0.32 28.70 -6.67
N ASN A 293 1.46 28.43 -7.31
CA ASN A 293 1.58 28.51 -8.77
C ASN A 293 0.73 27.45 -9.48
N ARG A 294 0.66 26.23 -8.93
CA ARG A 294 -0.06 25.12 -9.57
C ARG A 294 -1.57 25.18 -9.39
N PHE A 295 -2.03 25.71 -8.26
CA PHE A 295 -3.43 25.76 -7.85
C PHE A 295 -3.82 27.18 -7.43
N PRO A 296 -4.27 28.02 -8.38
CA PRO A 296 -4.63 29.42 -8.10
C PRO A 296 -5.78 29.60 -7.09
N SER A 297 -6.51 28.54 -6.76
CA SER A 297 -7.53 28.57 -5.71
C SER A 297 -6.95 28.47 -4.29
N LEU A 298 -5.67 28.12 -4.16
CA LEU A 298 -4.97 28.15 -2.88
C LEU A 298 -4.41 29.54 -2.64
N SER A 299 -4.47 29.98 -1.39
CA SER A 299 -3.76 31.17 -0.92
C SER A 299 -2.71 30.78 0.11
N LYS A 300 -1.78 31.69 0.42
CA LYS A 300 -0.71 31.43 1.40
C LYS A 300 -1.29 31.06 2.77
N GLU A 301 -2.44 31.61 3.13
CA GLU A 301 -3.16 31.37 4.37
C GLU A 301 -3.73 29.94 4.45
N THR A 302 -3.87 29.24 3.32
CA THR A 302 -4.37 27.86 3.26
C THR A 302 -3.26 26.81 3.16
N VAL A 303 -2.00 27.22 3.21
CA VAL A 303 -0.84 26.31 3.10
C VAL A 303 0.03 26.39 4.36
N ILE A 304 0.19 25.26 5.04
CA ILE A 304 0.98 25.14 6.27
C ILE A 304 2.31 24.45 5.96
N VAL A 305 3.42 25.08 6.32
CA VAL A 305 4.70 24.39 6.47
C VAL A 305 4.72 23.74 7.84
N ARG A 306 4.77 22.41 7.86
CA ARG A 306 4.57 21.62 9.08
C ARG A 306 5.69 21.82 10.09
N ASP A 307 5.31 22.16 11.31
CA ASP A 307 6.15 22.09 12.50
C ASP A 307 5.45 21.28 13.59
N ALA A 308 6.03 20.14 13.97
CA ALA A 308 5.43 19.21 14.91
C ALA A 308 5.22 19.79 16.32
N SER A 309 5.89 20.90 16.68
CA SER A 309 5.74 21.55 17.99
C SER A 309 4.55 22.52 18.03
N THR A 310 4.19 23.10 16.89
CA THR A 310 3.16 24.15 16.78
C THR A 310 1.97 23.73 15.89
N PHE A 311 1.98 22.52 15.35
CA PHE A 311 1.04 22.08 14.32
C PHE A 311 -0.44 22.28 14.67
N GLY A 312 -0.87 21.97 15.90
CA GLY A 312 -2.26 22.20 16.32
C GLY A 312 -2.67 23.66 16.23
N LYS A 313 -1.79 24.57 16.69
CA LYS A 313 -2.00 26.01 16.58
C LYS A 313 -2.04 26.48 15.12
N GLN A 314 -1.14 25.96 14.28
CA GLN A 314 -1.15 26.27 12.84
C GLN A 314 -2.49 25.87 12.20
N LEU A 315 -3.06 24.72 12.57
CA LEU A 315 -4.36 24.29 12.06
C LEU A 315 -5.49 25.20 12.55
N GLU A 316 -5.50 25.59 13.82
CA GLU A 316 -6.50 26.52 14.38
C GLU A 316 -6.46 27.89 13.70
N GLU A 317 -5.25 28.44 13.50
CA GLU A 317 -5.05 29.73 12.82
C GLU A 317 -5.58 29.71 11.38
N VAL A 318 -5.31 28.65 10.61
CA VAL A 318 -5.82 28.50 9.24
C VAL A 318 -7.33 28.28 9.21
N LEU A 319 -7.88 27.48 10.13
CA LEU A 319 -9.34 27.29 10.22
C LEU A 319 -10.05 28.62 10.51
N ALA A 320 -9.52 29.41 11.45
CA ALA A 320 -10.05 30.73 11.76
C ALA A 320 -9.97 31.67 10.55
N ALA A 321 -8.83 31.71 9.86
CA ALA A 321 -8.63 32.54 8.67
C ALA A 321 -9.55 32.14 7.49
N THR A 322 -9.93 30.86 7.42
CA THR A 322 -10.82 30.31 6.39
C THR A 322 -12.29 30.26 6.81
N GLY A 323 -12.64 30.88 7.95
CA GLY A 323 -14.03 31.06 8.37
C GLY A 323 -14.67 29.83 9.01
N GLY A 324 -13.91 28.97 9.71
CA GLY A 324 -14.55 28.04 10.65
C GLY A 324 -13.61 27.40 11.66
N SER A 325 -14.03 26.25 12.22
CA SER A 325 -13.43 25.68 13.43
C SER A 325 -12.99 24.21 13.37
N ALA A 326 -13.25 23.48 12.29
CA ALA A 326 -12.95 22.05 12.19
C ALA A 326 -12.85 21.57 10.72
N PHE A 327 -12.26 20.39 10.52
CA PHE A 327 -12.17 19.69 9.23
C PHE A 327 -13.26 18.64 9.09
N ASP A 328 -13.88 18.54 7.90
CA ASP A 328 -14.81 17.46 7.57
C ASP A 328 -14.06 16.19 7.19
N VAL A 329 -12.93 16.36 6.49
CA VAL A 329 -12.08 15.26 6.01
C VAL A 329 -10.62 15.59 6.25
N VAL A 330 -9.86 14.62 6.75
CA VAL A 330 -8.40 14.68 6.80
C VAL A 330 -7.86 13.56 5.93
N LEU A 331 -7.05 13.90 4.93
CA LEU A 331 -6.33 12.94 4.09
C LEU A 331 -4.86 12.89 4.55
N ASP A 332 -4.49 11.81 5.24
CA ASP A 332 -3.25 11.73 6.02
C ASP A 332 -2.24 10.72 5.44
N ALA A 333 -1.12 11.28 4.98
CA ALA A 333 0.04 10.56 4.46
C ALA A 333 1.18 10.43 5.50
N VAL A 334 1.11 11.20 6.59
CA VAL A 334 2.23 11.48 7.48
C VAL A 334 2.08 10.70 8.78
N CYS A 335 0.90 10.72 9.39
CA CYS A 335 0.62 10.20 10.73
C CYS A 335 1.58 10.78 11.80
N GLY A 336 1.88 9.98 12.83
CA GLY A 336 2.85 10.32 13.86
C GLY A 336 2.39 11.52 14.68
N ARG A 337 3.29 12.48 14.87
CA ARG A 337 3.06 13.67 15.72
C ARG A 337 1.98 14.61 15.17
N PHE A 338 1.65 14.50 13.87
CA PHE A 338 0.66 15.35 13.21
C PHE A 338 -0.76 14.79 13.32
N PHE A 339 -0.89 13.52 13.72
CA PHE A 339 -2.17 12.81 13.72
C PHE A 339 -3.14 13.37 14.76
N GLU A 340 -2.72 13.48 16.02
CA GLU A 340 -3.60 13.88 17.13
C GLU A 340 -4.14 15.31 16.98
N PRO A 341 -3.34 16.34 16.61
CA PRO A 341 -3.87 17.68 16.36
C PRO A 341 -4.86 17.73 15.19
N ALA A 342 -4.63 16.97 14.12
CA ALA A 342 -5.57 16.90 13.00
C ALA A 342 -6.88 16.22 13.41
N TYR A 343 -6.80 15.16 14.23
CA TYR A 343 -7.96 14.42 14.72
C TYR A 343 -8.79 15.23 15.73
N SER A 344 -8.17 16.00 16.62
CA SER A 344 -8.88 16.82 17.62
C SER A 344 -9.73 17.92 16.98
N LEU A 345 -9.27 18.44 15.83
CA LEU A 345 -9.95 19.43 14.99
C LEU A 345 -10.85 18.81 13.92
N LEU A 346 -11.16 17.52 14.01
CA LEU A 346 -12.13 16.88 13.11
C LEU A 346 -13.57 17.19 13.55
N GLU A 347 -14.43 17.54 12.60
CA GLU A 347 -15.85 17.78 12.83
C GLU A 347 -16.55 16.51 13.33
N ARG A 348 -17.71 16.66 13.98
CA ARG A 348 -18.52 15.50 14.42
C ARG A 348 -18.99 14.70 13.20
N GLY A 349 -18.61 13.43 13.14
CA GLY A 349 -18.85 12.58 11.97
C GLY A 349 -17.91 12.84 10.80
N GLY A 350 -16.91 13.72 10.98
CA GLY A 350 -15.82 13.88 10.03
C GLY A 350 -14.95 12.62 9.94
N ARG A 351 -14.14 12.53 8.89
CA ARG A 351 -13.40 11.32 8.52
C ARG A 351 -11.91 11.59 8.37
N HIS A 352 -11.10 10.94 9.20
CA HIS A 352 -9.64 10.93 9.08
C HIS A 352 -9.22 9.69 8.29
N VAL A 353 -8.84 9.89 7.04
CA VAL A 353 -8.46 8.87 6.08
C VAL A 353 -6.95 8.74 6.07
N VAL A 354 -6.44 7.70 6.73
CA VAL A 354 -5.01 7.40 6.81
C VAL A 354 -4.62 6.43 5.72
N PHE A 355 -3.68 6.85 4.85
CA PHE A 355 -3.14 6.02 3.76
C PHE A 355 -1.62 5.89 3.78
N GLY A 356 -0.93 6.66 4.61
CA GLY A 356 0.53 6.62 4.74
C GLY A 356 1.00 6.96 6.15
N ALA A 357 2.25 6.62 6.44
CA ALA A 357 2.87 6.81 7.75
C ALA A 357 4.29 7.38 7.60
N ALA A 358 4.43 8.45 6.81
CA ALA A 358 5.74 8.98 6.41
C ALA A 358 6.62 9.45 7.58
N ASP A 359 6.03 9.85 8.72
CA ASP A 359 6.77 10.23 9.93
C ASP A 359 7.63 9.07 10.50
N PHE A 360 7.28 7.82 10.18
CA PHE A 360 8.00 6.62 10.60
C PHE A 360 9.05 6.14 9.59
N THR A 361 9.36 6.94 8.57
CA THR A 361 10.33 6.56 7.54
C THR A 361 11.75 6.83 8.02
N PRO A 362 12.64 5.82 8.04
CA PRO A 362 14.07 6.04 8.26
C PRO A 362 14.68 6.97 7.22
N THR A 363 15.70 7.73 7.60
CA THR A 363 16.42 8.66 6.70
C THR A 363 17.59 8.00 5.96
N GLY A 364 17.88 6.73 6.21
CA GLY A 364 19.03 6.01 5.66
C GLY A 364 18.65 4.81 4.80
N ASP A 365 19.68 4.11 4.32
CA ASP A 365 19.56 2.94 3.44
C ASP A 365 18.77 1.78 4.04
N GLY A 366 18.66 1.69 5.37
CA GLY A 366 17.90 0.66 6.06
C GLY A 366 17.27 1.13 7.36
N VAL A 367 16.63 0.20 8.06
CA VAL A 367 15.84 0.50 9.27
C VAL A 367 16.71 0.46 10.53
N CYS A 368 16.74 1.58 11.27
CA CYS A 368 17.20 1.58 12.66
C CYS A 368 16.07 1.13 13.59
N TRP A 369 16.03 -0.17 13.93
CA TRP A 369 14.95 -0.77 14.70
C TRP A 369 14.78 -0.16 16.10
N LEU A 370 15.84 0.31 16.74
CA LEU A 370 15.77 1.00 18.04
C LEU A 370 15.02 2.33 17.92
N SER A 371 15.35 3.13 16.91
CA SER A 371 14.67 4.40 16.64
C SER A 371 13.19 4.18 16.32
N LEU A 372 12.90 3.19 15.47
CA LEU A 372 11.53 2.87 15.09
C LEU A 372 10.72 2.32 16.26
N ALA A 373 11.31 1.49 17.12
CA ALA A 373 10.68 1.01 18.35
C ALA A 373 10.39 2.16 19.32
N TRP A 374 11.32 3.12 19.46
CA TRP A 374 11.13 4.32 20.26
C TRP A 374 9.95 5.15 19.72
N GLN A 375 9.95 5.47 18.42
CA GLN A 375 8.84 6.17 17.78
C GLN A 375 7.52 5.42 17.95
N TRP A 376 7.52 4.10 17.83
CA TRP A 376 6.34 3.29 18.05
C TRP A 376 5.83 3.38 19.49
N ILE A 377 6.70 3.28 20.50
CA ILE A 377 6.31 3.35 21.92
C ILE A 377 5.63 4.67 22.23
N TRP A 378 6.20 5.77 21.74
CA TRP A 378 5.80 7.15 22.02
C TRP A 378 4.81 7.75 21.01
N ARG A 379 4.36 6.96 20.02
CA ARG A 379 3.35 7.43 19.07
C ARG A 379 2.05 7.81 19.81
N PRO A 380 1.31 8.82 19.33
CA PRO A 380 -0.02 9.10 19.85
C PRO A 380 -0.89 7.85 19.77
N ARG A 381 -1.52 7.48 20.89
CA ARG A 381 -2.49 6.38 20.95
C ARG A 381 -3.87 6.99 21.00
N LEU A 382 -4.69 6.67 20.00
CA LEU A 382 -6.12 6.96 20.03
C LEU A 382 -6.87 5.99 20.92
#